data_AF-A0A9R1V182-F1
#
_entry.id   AF-A0A9R1V182-F1
#
_cell.length_a   1.000
_cell.length_b   1.000
_cell.length_c   1.000
_cell.angle_alpha   90.00
_cell.angle_beta   90.00
_cell.angle_gamma   90.00
#
_symmetry.space_group_name_H-M   'P 1'
#
loop_
_entity.id
_entity.type
_entity.pdbx_description
1 polymer ?
#
loop_
_entity_poly.entity_id
_entity_poly.type
_entity_poly.pdbx_seq_one_letter_code
_entity_poly.pdbx_strand_id
1 'polypeptide(L)'
;MGCSTSSLNKEHSRRTKKIRKPKPWKFPRPVTWSQLVQMRDEFWDTAPHHGGKKEIWDAIHAAAEADIELAQAIIDSAGVIVHKPDMTVCYDEGGSKYEIPRYVLSEPTNLIQLS
;
A
#
# COMPACT_ATOMS: atom_id res chain seq x y z
N MET A 1 -24.40 33.67 -35.29
CA MET A 1 -24.41 33.56 -33.82
C MET A 1 -24.63 32.10 -33.47
N GLY A 2 -23.66 31.48 -32.80
CA GLY A 2 -23.70 30.05 -32.48
C GLY A 2 -22.53 29.67 -31.59
N CYS A 3 -22.48 30.24 -30.39
CA CYS A 3 -21.68 29.72 -29.29
C CYS A 3 -22.40 28.50 -28.72
N SER A 4 -21.72 27.35 -28.60
CA SER A 4 -21.80 26.46 -27.42
C SER A 4 -20.94 25.21 -27.61
N THR A 5 -20.44 24.73 -26.47
CA THR A 5 -19.72 23.46 -26.22
C THR A 5 -18.19 23.52 -26.21
N SER A 6 -17.65 24.35 -25.32
CA SER A 6 -16.40 24.03 -24.63
C SER A 6 -16.58 22.73 -23.85
N SER A 7 -16.10 21.61 -24.40
CA SER A 7 -15.96 20.33 -23.69
C SER A 7 -14.94 20.47 -22.57
N LEU A 8 -15.39 20.94 -21.42
CA LEU A 8 -14.74 20.72 -20.14
C LEU A 8 -14.98 19.27 -19.74
N ASN A 9 -14.24 18.34 -20.37
CA ASN A 9 -14.09 17.00 -19.84
C ASN A 9 -12.61 16.59 -19.81
N LYS A 10 -11.80 17.42 -19.15
CA LYS A 10 -10.64 16.91 -18.42
C LYS A 10 -11.14 16.42 -17.07
N GLU A 11 -11.86 15.30 -17.12
CA GLU A 11 -12.09 14.46 -15.95
C GLU A 11 -10.69 13.99 -15.50
N HIS A 12 -10.04 14.80 -14.66
CA HIS A 12 -8.89 14.39 -13.84
C HIS A 12 -9.39 13.41 -12.75
N SER A 13 -10.21 12.43 -13.15
CA SER A 13 -10.38 11.22 -12.37
C SER A 13 -9.06 10.49 -12.50
N ARG A 14 -8.11 10.86 -11.64
CA ARG A 14 -6.97 10.01 -11.30
C ARG A 14 -7.60 8.70 -10.85
N ARG A 15 -7.79 7.75 -11.77
CA ARG A 15 -8.21 6.40 -11.40
C ARG A 15 -7.09 5.84 -10.55
N THR A 16 -7.21 5.99 -9.24
CA THR A 16 -6.36 5.31 -8.27
C THR A 16 -6.47 3.83 -8.61
N LYS A 17 -5.32 3.17 -8.79
CA LYS A 17 -5.32 1.76 -9.18
C LYS A 17 -6.00 1.00 -8.05
N LYS A 18 -7.00 0.19 -8.38
CA LYS A 18 -7.68 -0.66 -7.40
C LYS A 18 -6.66 -1.56 -6.72
N ILE A 19 -6.59 -1.46 -5.39
CA ILE A 19 -5.76 -2.30 -4.54
C ILE A 19 -6.23 -3.76 -4.64
N ARG A 20 -5.29 -4.68 -4.58
CA ARG A 20 -5.51 -6.12 -4.59
C ARG A 20 -4.56 -6.77 -3.60
N LYS A 21 -4.98 -7.88 -2.99
CA LYS A 21 -4.05 -8.66 -2.15
C LYS A 21 -2.83 -9.10 -2.98
N PRO A 22 -1.63 -9.12 -2.38
CA PRO A 22 -0.46 -9.70 -3.03
C PRO A 22 -0.76 -11.14 -3.49
N LYS A 23 -0.23 -11.52 -4.65
CA LYS A 23 -0.28 -12.92 -5.10
C LYS A 23 0.41 -13.81 -4.05
N PRO A 24 -0.02 -15.07 -3.89
CA PRO A 24 0.68 -16.03 -3.03
C PRO A 24 2.18 -16.05 -3.35
N TRP A 25 3.01 -16.00 -2.32
CA TRP A 25 4.46 -15.88 -2.45
C TRP A 25 5.17 -16.72 -1.38
N LYS A 26 6.42 -17.10 -1.65
CA LYS A 26 7.27 -17.83 -0.70
C LYS A 26 8.31 -16.89 -0.10
N PHE A 27 8.50 -16.98 1.21
CA PHE A 27 9.64 -16.36 1.86
C PHE A 27 10.91 -17.18 1.52
N PRO A 28 12.07 -16.54 1.23
CA PRO A 28 13.30 -17.26 0.85
C PRO A 28 13.77 -18.31 1.86
N ARG A 29 13.47 -18.10 3.14
CA ARG A 29 13.71 -19.02 4.25
C ARG A 29 12.39 -19.35 4.96
N PRO A 30 12.25 -20.54 5.57
CA PRO A 30 11.11 -20.81 6.45
C PRO A 30 11.07 -19.78 7.58
N VAL A 31 9.89 -19.27 7.89
CA VAL A 31 9.67 -18.27 8.94
C VAL A 31 8.49 -18.71 9.80
N THR A 32 8.58 -18.52 11.11
CA THR A 32 7.45 -18.78 12.03
C THR A 32 6.52 -17.57 12.09
N TRP A 33 5.31 -17.76 12.63
CA TRP A 33 4.39 -16.64 12.89
C TRP A 33 5.03 -15.54 13.74
N SER A 34 5.65 -15.90 14.86
CA SER A 34 6.30 -14.93 15.76
C SER A 34 7.41 -14.15 15.08
N GLN A 35 8.21 -14.80 14.24
CA GLN A 35 9.24 -14.12 13.46
C GLN A 35 8.64 -13.17 12.42
N LEU A 36 7.55 -13.57 11.75
CA LEU A 36 6.87 -12.72 10.78
C LEU A 36 6.31 -11.46 11.46
N VAL A 37 5.68 -11.61 12.63
CA VAL A 37 5.18 -10.48 13.43
C VAL A 37 6.33 -9.56 13.85
N GLN A 38 7.41 -10.11 14.40
CA GLN A 38 8.57 -9.32 14.80
C GLN A 38 9.13 -8.50 13.62
N MET A 39 9.27 -9.12 12.44
CA MET A 39 9.75 -8.42 11.24
C MET A 39 8.81 -7.31 10.76
N ARG A 40 7.49 -7.45 10.99
CA ARG A 40 6.50 -6.41 10.68
C ARG A 40 6.63 -5.24 11.64
N ASP A 41 6.75 -5.53 12.93
CA ASP A 41 6.92 -4.51 13.97
C ASP A 41 8.20 -3.70 13.75
N GLU A 42 9.32 -4.39 13.48
CA GLU A 42 10.60 -3.75 13.14
C GLU A 42 10.50 -2.86 11.89
N PHE A 43 9.73 -3.29 10.88
CA PHE A 43 9.50 -2.48 9.69
C PHE A 43 8.73 -1.20 10.02
N TRP A 44 7.63 -1.29 10.77
CA TRP A 44 6.79 -0.14 11.07
C TRP A 44 7.43 0.86 12.04
N ASP A 45 8.26 0.39 12.97
CA ASP A 45 9.07 1.24 13.86
C ASP A 45 10.07 2.11 13.07
N THR A 46 10.63 1.54 12.00
CA THR A 46 11.65 2.21 11.19
C THR A 46 11.10 2.96 9.98
N ALA A 47 9.94 2.58 9.44
CA ALA A 47 9.36 3.09 8.18
C ALA A 47 9.38 4.63 8.02
N PRO A 48 8.98 5.45 9.03
CA PRO A 48 9.02 6.91 8.91
C PRO A 48 10.42 7.50 8.63
N HIS A 49 11.49 6.77 8.94
CA HIS A 49 12.87 7.20 8.70
C HIS A 49 13.34 6.94 7.26
N HIS A 50 12.60 6.18 6.46
CA HIS A 50 12.94 5.87 5.05
C HIS A 50 12.59 7.00 4.07
N GLY A 51 12.17 8.16 4.57
CA GLY A 51 11.77 9.33 3.79
C GLY A 51 10.26 9.42 3.56
N GLY A 52 9.85 10.50 2.91
CA GLY A 52 8.43 10.85 2.75
C GLY A 52 7.81 11.41 4.04
N LYS A 53 6.50 11.62 4.01
CA LYS A 53 5.71 12.13 5.14
C LYS A 53 5.28 11.01 6.08
N LYS A 54 5.41 11.22 7.39
CA LYS A 54 4.94 10.28 8.43
C LYS A 54 3.44 9.97 8.30
N GLU A 55 2.62 10.97 8.01
CA GLU A 55 1.16 10.82 7.85
C GLU A 55 0.80 9.81 6.74
N ILE A 56 1.61 9.77 5.68
CA ILE A 56 1.42 8.81 4.59
C ILE A 56 1.86 7.40 5.02
N TRP A 57 2.95 7.27 5.78
CA TRP A 57 3.32 6.00 6.39
C TRP A 57 2.23 5.47 7.32
N ASP A 58 1.66 6.33 8.17
CA ASP A 58 0.56 5.98 9.07
C ASP A 58 -0.67 5.50 8.27
N ALA A 59 -1.01 6.17 7.16
CA ALA A 59 -2.12 5.75 6.29
C ALA A 59 -1.84 4.42 5.57
N ILE A 60 -0.62 4.20 5.06
CA ILE A 60 -0.24 2.94 4.42
C ILE A 60 -0.27 1.80 5.44
N HIS A 61 0.15 2.04 6.67
CA HIS A 61 0.07 1.06 7.76
C HIS A 61 -1.38 0.68 8.04
N ALA A 62 -2.25 1.67 8.28
CA ALA A 62 -3.67 1.43 8.51
C ALA A 62 -4.34 0.67 7.33
N ALA A 63 -3.97 0.99 6.10
CA ALA A 63 -4.45 0.29 4.92
C ALA A 63 -3.91 -1.15 4.81
N ALA A 64 -2.71 -1.44 5.31
CA ALA A 64 -2.14 -2.79 5.30
C ALA A 64 -2.84 -3.74 6.28
N GLU A 65 -3.42 -3.21 7.35
CA GLU A 65 -4.17 -3.98 8.36
C GLU A 65 -5.68 -4.11 8.02
N ALA A 66 -6.18 -3.28 7.11
CA ALA A 66 -7.57 -3.24 6.71
C ALA A 66 -7.94 -4.30 5.65
N ASP A 67 -9.24 -4.55 5.48
CA ASP A 67 -9.74 -5.23 4.29
C ASP A 67 -9.58 -4.36 3.03
N ILE A 68 -9.77 -4.95 1.85
CA ILE A 68 -9.47 -4.28 0.57
C ILE A 68 -10.34 -3.04 0.34
N GLU A 69 -11.60 -3.03 0.79
CA GLU A 69 -12.50 -1.90 0.57
C GLU A 69 -12.10 -0.72 1.46
N LEU A 70 -11.83 -1.00 2.74
CA LEU A 70 -11.36 0.01 3.69
C LEU A 70 -9.94 0.51 3.35
N ALA A 71 -9.02 -0.39 2.97
CA ALA A 71 -7.68 -0.03 2.52
C ALA A 71 -7.72 0.94 1.33
N GLN A 72 -8.60 0.69 0.37
CA GLN A 72 -8.80 1.59 -0.77
C GLN A 72 -9.26 2.98 -0.31
N ALA A 73 -10.24 3.05 0.58
CA ALA A 73 -10.73 4.31 1.12
C ALA A 73 -9.65 5.10 1.89
N ILE A 74 -8.83 4.42 2.69
CA ILE A 74 -7.71 5.03 3.42
C ILE A 74 -6.68 5.62 2.46
N ILE A 75 -6.26 4.84 1.46
CA ILE A 75 -5.27 5.25 0.46
C ILE A 75 -5.76 6.42 -0.38
N ASP A 76 -7.01 6.39 -0.82
CA ASP A 76 -7.62 7.47 -1.58
C ASP A 76 -7.74 8.75 -0.74
N SER A 77 -8.12 8.62 0.54
CA SER A 77 -8.24 9.76 1.48
C SER A 77 -6.89 10.40 1.80
N ALA A 78 -5.82 9.60 1.86
CA ALA A 78 -4.46 10.08 2.13
C ALA A 78 -3.74 10.64 0.89
N GLY A 79 -4.38 10.63 -0.30
CA GLY A 79 -3.76 11.08 -1.55
C GLY A 79 -2.61 10.18 -2.01
N VAL A 80 -2.63 8.89 -1.64
CA VAL A 80 -1.58 7.94 -1.99
C VAL A 80 -1.83 7.36 -3.38
N ILE A 81 -0.82 7.44 -4.23
CA ILE A 81 -0.81 6.93 -5.59
C ILE A 81 -0.23 5.51 -5.59
N VAL A 82 -1.09 4.51 -5.75
CA VAL A 82 -0.71 3.10 -5.82
C VAL A 82 -0.04 2.80 -7.16
N HIS A 83 1.28 2.54 -7.16
CA HIS A 83 2.01 2.18 -8.37
C HIS A 83 1.84 0.69 -8.71
N LYS A 84 2.01 -0.18 -7.71
CA LYS A 84 1.70 -1.60 -7.83
C LYS A 84 0.39 -1.92 -7.10
N PRO A 85 -0.58 -2.63 -7.72
CA PRO A 85 -1.87 -2.92 -7.10
C PRO A 85 -1.79 -3.65 -5.76
N ASP A 86 -0.68 -4.35 -5.48
CA ASP A 86 -0.44 -5.05 -4.23
C ASP A 86 0.16 -4.17 -3.14
N MET A 87 0.18 -2.84 -3.31
CA MET A 87 0.76 -1.83 -2.40
C MET A 87 2.25 -1.99 -2.13
N THR A 88 2.98 -2.89 -2.80
CA THR A 88 4.43 -3.04 -2.58
C THR A 88 5.23 -1.81 -3.00
N VAL A 89 4.65 -0.96 -3.87
CA VAL A 89 5.19 0.34 -4.25
C VAL A 89 4.05 1.36 -4.35
N CYS A 90 4.16 2.42 -3.56
CA CYS A 90 3.24 3.56 -3.52
C CYS A 90 4.02 4.88 -3.64
N TYR A 91 3.32 5.95 -3.98
CA TYR A 91 3.85 7.32 -4.02
C TYR A 91 2.88 8.28 -3.33
N ASP A 92 3.39 9.39 -2.80
CA ASP A 92 2.52 10.52 -2.45
C ASP A 92 2.42 11.52 -3.62
N GLU A 93 1.55 12.53 -3.50
CA GLU A 93 1.42 13.59 -4.51
C GLU A 93 2.69 14.45 -4.66
N GLY A 94 3.58 14.44 -3.66
CA GLY A 94 4.87 15.11 -3.68
C GLY A 94 5.97 14.34 -4.43
N GLY A 95 5.69 13.11 -4.85
CA GLY A 95 6.63 12.23 -5.54
C GLY A 95 7.51 11.39 -4.61
N SER A 96 7.28 11.42 -3.29
CA SER A 96 7.98 10.53 -2.35
C SER A 96 7.58 9.09 -2.62
N LYS A 97 8.56 8.17 -2.65
CA LYS A 97 8.34 6.74 -2.88
C LYS A 97 8.24 5.98 -1.57
N TYR A 98 7.28 5.09 -1.48
CA TYR A 98 7.04 4.19 -0.35
C TYR A 98 7.16 2.75 -0.84
N GLU A 99 8.13 2.00 -0.32
CA GLU A 99 8.32 0.59 -0.63
C GLU A 99 7.95 -0.28 0.57
N ILE A 100 6.94 -1.13 0.37
CA ILE A 100 6.41 -1.98 1.42
C ILE A 100 6.75 -3.43 1.06
N PRO A 101 7.55 -4.13 1.88
CA PRO A 101 7.87 -5.54 1.64
C PRO A 101 6.62 -6.43 1.67
N ARG A 102 6.64 -7.52 0.88
CA ARG A 102 5.51 -8.46 0.82
C ARG A 102 5.15 -9.12 2.16
N TYR A 103 6.16 -9.32 3.01
CA TYR A 103 5.96 -9.89 4.34
C TYR A 103 5.14 -8.98 5.26
N VAL A 104 5.13 -7.68 4.98
CA VAL A 104 4.29 -6.70 5.68
C VAL A 104 2.84 -6.81 5.21
N LEU A 105 2.62 -7.00 3.91
CA LEU A 105 1.30 -6.93 3.28
C LEU A 105 0.54 -8.25 3.24
N SER A 106 1.22 -9.38 3.43
CA SER A 106 0.61 -10.71 3.34
C SER A 106 1.48 -11.78 3.98
N GLU A 107 0.91 -12.95 4.23
CA GLU A 107 1.65 -14.11 4.73
C GLU A 107 2.30 -14.89 3.57
N PRO A 108 3.52 -15.42 3.76
CA PRO A 108 4.11 -16.34 2.79
C PRO A 108 3.44 -17.72 2.85
N THR A 109 3.35 -18.42 1.72
CA THR A 109 2.74 -19.75 1.63
C THR A 109 3.53 -20.85 2.36
N ASN A 110 4.79 -20.57 2.72
CA ASN A 110 5.67 -21.46 3.48
C ASN A 110 5.86 -20.99 4.92
N LEU A 111 4.87 -20.29 5.48
CA LEU A 111 4.81 -19.94 6.89
C LEU A 111 4.74 -21.21 7.75
N ILE A 112 5.62 -21.30 8.76
CA ILE A 112 5.59 -22.38 9.74
C ILE A 112 4.57 -22.00 10.81
N GLN A 113 3.46 -22.73 10.84
CA GLN A 113 2.53 -22.70 11.96
C GLN A 113 3.00 -23.73 12.99
N LEU A 114 3.58 -23.24 14.09
CA LEU A 114 3.86 -24.08 15.24
C LEU A 114 2.50 -24.32 15.92
N SER A 115 2.05 -25.58 15.91
CA SER A 115 0.81 -26.04 16.57
C SER A 115 0.94 -26.03 18.08
#